data_AF-A0A212K092-F1
#
_entry.id   AF-A0A212K092-F1
#
_cell.length_a   1.000
_cell.length_b   1.000
_cell.length_c   1.000
_cell.angle_alpha   90.00
_cell.angle_beta   90.00
_cell.angle_gamma   90.00
#
_symmetry.space_group_name_H-M   'P 1'
#
loop_
_entity.id
_entity.type
_entity.pdbx_description
1 polymer ?
#
loop_
_entity_poly.entity_id
_entity_poly.type
_entity_poly.pdbx_seq_one_letter_code
_entity_poly.pdbx_strand_id
1 'polypeptide(L)'
;MFDNEKRAFIAISQDAEVCLVSKMANRHGLITGATGTGKTVTLQTLAETFSKMGVPVFAADVKGDLSGVAAIGGNKDSVVQRVESYHLADKGFKFQAFPVQFWDVFGEQGTPIRATVADMGPLLLSRLLSLNDTQSAVLTIIFKIAKDESLEIIDLKDLQKLLQYVGDNSNKYTTAYGNISTASIGAIQRGLITLEHDGADQFFGEPNLNIDDLIQTEGEKGVINILASDKLMNSPRVYTTFLMWLMTKLFEVMPEVGDPDKPKMVFFFDEAHLLFTDAPKALLEKIEQVVRLIRSKGIGIYFISQTPADIPDSVLGQLGNRVQHALRAYTPKDQKAVKVAAQTFRANPEFDTESAISELGTGEALVSFLDEKGRPNQVERAYILPPEGQIGPLDADIRKKMIAGSLLYRHYAQVQDRQSAYEILTERLQGTLSEKEQAAQEKADAKAQKEQEKIQKEQAKIERQEAVQKKKFWGAIATTVVVPLAKQVINAFFKSSKKR
;
A
#
# COMPACT_ATOMS: atom_id res chain seq x y z
N MET A 1 9.23 -11.73 33.50
CA MET A 1 8.76 -12.06 32.12
C MET A 1 9.09 -13.49 31.71
N PHE A 2 10.12 -14.11 32.29
CA PHE A 2 10.22 -15.56 32.31
C PHE A 2 10.02 -16.06 33.73
N ASP A 3 9.50 -17.26 33.88
CA ASP A 3 9.53 -17.95 35.16
C ASP A 3 10.88 -18.63 35.40
N ASN A 4 10.99 -19.32 36.53
CA ASN A 4 12.19 -20.06 36.92
C ASN A 4 12.54 -21.22 35.97
N GLU A 5 11.58 -21.67 35.16
CA GLU A 5 11.75 -22.70 34.11
C GLU A 5 12.02 -22.10 32.72
N LYS A 6 12.20 -20.77 32.63
CA LYS A 6 12.38 -20.01 31.38
C LYS A 6 11.18 -20.05 30.43
N ARG A 7 9.98 -20.34 30.93
CA ARG A 7 8.73 -20.23 30.15
C ARG A 7 8.30 -18.77 30.13
N ALA A 8 7.66 -18.33 29.05
CA ALA A 8 7.23 -16.94 28.89
C ALA A 8 6.07 -16.64 29.85
N PHE A 9 6.38 -16.07 31.00
CA PHE A 9 5.44 -15.80 32.09
C PHE A 9 4.68 -14.50 31.82
N ILE A 10 3.36 -14.59 31.63
CA ILE A 10 2.53 -13.48 31.12
C ILE A 10 1.49 -13.01 32.14
N ALA A 11 0.94 -13.91 32.96
CA ALA A 11 -0.12 -13.57 33.91
C ALA A 11 -0.08 -14.47 35.14
N ILE A 12 -0.72 -14.04 36.24
CA ILE A 12 -0.85 -14.78 37.50
C ILE A 12 -2.32 -15.09 37.75
N SER A 13 -2.67 -16.37 37.86
CA SER A 13 -4.00 -16.85 38.29
C SER A 13 -3.88 -17.34 39.73
N GLN A 14 -4.40 -16.56 40.69
CA GLN A 14 -4.18 -16.79 42.13
C GLN A 14 -2.67 -16.82 42.46
N ASP A 15 -2.07 -18.01 42.62
CA ASP A 15 -0.63 -18.21 42.81
C ASP A 15 0.04 -18.96 41.64
N ALA A 16 -0.74 -19.40 40.66
CA ALA A 16 -0.27 -20.14 39.50
C ALA A 16 0.23 -19.20 38.38
N GLU A 17 1.36 -19.56 37.79
CA GLU A 17 1.96 -18.84 36.67
C GLU A 17 1.32 -19.26 35.35
N VAL A 18 0.70 -18.31 34.66
CA VAL A 18 0.13 -18.51 33.34
C VAL A 18 1.18 -18.12 32.30
N CYS A 19 1.74 -19.14 31.65
CA CYS A 19 2.83 -18.98 30.69
C CYS A 19 2.39 -19.24 29.25
N LEU A 20 2.97 -18.50 28.32
CA LEU A 20 2.88 -18.76 26.89
C LEU A 20 3.96 -19.78 26.50
N VAL A 21 3.58 -20.81 25.74
CA VAL A 21 4.53 -21.76 25.17
C VAL A 21 5.19 -21.12 23.94
N SER A 22 6.51 -20.90 24.00
CA SER A 22 7.30 -20.26 22.94
C SER A 22 7.06 -20.86 21.55
N LYS A 23 7.10 -22.19 21.46
CA LYS A 23 6.89 -22.94 20.20
C LYS A 23 5.47 -22.78 19.65
N MET A 24 4.51 -22.38 20.48
CA MET A 24 3.11 -22.18 20.09
C MET A 24 2.77 -20.72 19.83
N ALA A 25 3.71 -19.79 19.98
CA ALA A 25 3.47 -18.36 19.76
C ALA A 25 3.24 -18.00 18.28
N ASN A 26 3.71 -18.82 17.33
CA ASN A 26 3.39 -18.64 15.91
C ASN A 26 1.99 -19.19 15.53
N ARG A 27 1.24 -19.81 16.45
CA ARG A 27 -0.16 -20.23 16.24
C ARG A 27 -1.16 -19.11 16.47
N HIS A 28 -0.69 -17.88 16.26
CA HIS A 28 -1.45 -16.63 16.33
C HIS A 28 -2.11 -16.40 17.69
N GLY A 29 -2.73 -15.23 17.85
CA GLY A 29 -3.49 -14.93 19.04
C GLY A 29 -4.52 -13.82 18.87
N LEU A 30 -5.38 -13.71 19.88
CA LEU A 30 -6.45 -12.74 19.97
C LEU A 30 -6.40 -12.07 21.35
N ILE A 31 -6.37 -10.73 21.36
CA ILE A 31 -6.46 -9.90 22.55
C ILE A 31 -7.70 -9.03 22.42
N THR A 32 -8.69 -9.23 23.28
CA THR A 32 -10.00 -8.54 23.19
C THR A 32 -10.40 -7.89 24.50
N GLY A 33 -11.33 -6.94 24.47
CA GLY A 33 -11.80 -6.19 25.64
C GLY A 33 -12.20 -4.76 25.32
N ALA A 34 -12.97 -4.12 26.19
CA ALA A 34 -13.37 -2.72 26.03
C ALA A 34 -12.16 -1.76 26.11
N THR A 35 -12.36 -0.49 25.75
CA THR A 35 -11.31 0.54 25.89
C THR A 35 -10.93 0.73 27.35
N GLY A 36 -9.62 0.83 27.63
CA GLY A 36 -9.09 1.06 28.97
C GLY A 36 -9.07 -0.15 29.92
N THR A 37 -9.41 -1.36 29.45
CA THR A 37 -9.48 -2.55 30.33
C THR A 37 -8.15 -3.27 30.54
N GLY A 38 -7.16 -3.05 29.66
CA GLY A 38 -5.82 -3.61 29.79
C GLY A 38 -5.20 -4.15 28.49
N LYS A 39 -5.89 -4.08 27.34
CA LYS A 39 -5.38 -4.59 26.05
C LYS A 39 -3.97 -4.12 25.70
N THR A 40 -3.71 -2.80 25.78
CA THR A 40 -2.39 -2.22 25.47
C THR A 40 -1.31 -2.74 26.41
N VAL A 41 -1.64 -2.94 27.69
CA VAL A 41 -0.71 -3.52 28.67
C VAL A 41 -0.39 -4.97 28.29
N THR A 42 -1.38 -5.78 27.92
CA THR A 42 -1.12 -7.15 27.44
C THR A 42 -0.27 -7.17 26.17
N LEU A 43 -0.55 -6.30 25.20
CA LEU A 43 0.25 -6.16 23.98
C LEU A 43 1.70 -5.85 24.36
N GLN A 44 1.92 -4.83 25.20
CA GLN A 44 3.25 -4.44 25.65
C GLN A 44 3.95 -5.58 26.40
N THR A 45 3.28 -6.24 27.35
CA THR A 45 3.85 -7.35 28.10
C THR A 45 4.26 -8.51 27.18
N LEU A 46 3.44 -8.85 26.18
CA LEU A 46 3.80 -9.87 25.20
C LEU A 46 4.96 -9.42 24.30
N ALA A 47 4.94 -8.18 23.81
CA ALA A 47 5.99 -7.62 22.95
C ALA A 47 7.36 -7.62 23.66
N GLU A 48 7.39 -7.18 24.91
CA GLU A 48 8.59 -7.21 25.77
C GLU A 48 9.06 -8.65 25.99
N THR A 49 8.14 -9.59 26.24
CA THR A 49 8.47 -11.00 26.44
C THR A 49 9.09 -11.60 25.18
N PHE A 50 8.49 -11.37 24.01
CA PHE A 50 9.05 -11.79 22.72
C PHE A 50 10.42 -11.16 22.45
N SER A 51 10.57 -9.87 22.71
CA SER A 51 11.86 -9.19 22.60
C SER A 51 12.91 -9.89 23.46
N LYS A 52 12.64 -10.19 24.74
CA LYS A 52 13.59 -10.94 25.58
C LYS A 52 13.87 -12.36 25.09
N MET A 53 12.93 -12.98 24.39
CA MET A 53 13.14 -14.29 23.77
C MET A 53 14.06 -14.20 22.54
N GLY A 54 14.52 -13.01 22.14
CA GLY A 54 15.23 -12.80 20.89
C GLY A 54 14.32 -12.91 19.68
N VAL A 55 13.02 -12.64 19.85
CA VAL A 55 12.01 -12.62 18.79
C VAL A 55 11.68 -11.17 18.45
N PRO A 56 12.00 -10.70 17.24
CA PRO A 56 11.59 -9.39 16.76
C PRO A 56 10.07 -9.24 16.75
N VAL A 57 9.60 -8.05 17.07
CA VAL A 57 8.18 -7.71 17.14
C VAL A 57 7.89 -6.60 16.15
N PHE A 58 6.73 -6.63 15.50
CA PHE A 58 6.16 -5.48 14.82
C PHE A 58 4.80 -5.15 15.41
N ALA A 59 4.61 -3.89 15.78
CA ALA A 59 3.36 -3.40 16.33
C ALA A 59 2.91 -2.13 15.61
N ALA A 60 1.69 -2.15 15.11
CA ALA A 60 1.02 -0.97 14.59
C ALA A 60 0.43 -0.17 15.75
N ASP A 61 1.13 0.88 16.19
CA ASP A 61 0.74 1.68 17.35
C ASP A 61 -0.18 2.83 16.92
N VAL A 62 -1.48 2.58 17.00
CA VAL A 62 -2.54 3.53 16.67
C VAL A 62 -2.69 4.60 17.75
N LYS A 63 -2.50 4.23 19.02
CA LYS A 63 -2.75 5.10 20.16
C LYS A 63 -1.53 5.92 20.57
N GLY A 64 -0.33 5.53 20.11
CA GLY A 64 0.95 6.14 20.50
C GLY A 64 1.46 5.68 21.86
N ASP A 65 0.79 4.71 22.47
CA ASP A 65 1.01 4.29 23.87
C ASP A 65 2.13 3.26 24.01
N LEU A 66 2.60 2.64 22.92
CA LEU A 66 3.59 1.57 22.96
C LEU A 66 5.02 2.08 22.91
N SER A 67 5.23 3.31 22.43
CA SER A 67 6.56 3.92 22.27
C SER A 67 7.39 3.97 23.56
N GLY A 68 6.75 4.00 24.72
CA GLY A 68 7.41 3.99 26.04
C GLY A 68 8.25 2.74 26.32
N VAL A 69 8.06 1.63 25.60
CA VAL A 69 8.86 0.41 25.78
C VAL A 69 10.38 0.62 25.54
N ALA A 70 10.75 1.70 24.83
CA ALA A 70 12.13 2.16 24.66
C ALA A 70 12.77 2.74 25.94
N ALA A 71 11.99 3.02 26.97
CA ALA A 71 12.44 3.57 28.25
C ALA A 71 12.20 2.59 29.41
N ILE A 72 12.95 2.78 30.49
CA ILE A 72 12.85 1.97 31.70
C ILE A 72 11.48 2.23 32.36
N GLY A 73 10.78 1.15 32.74
CA GLY A 73 9.51 1.23 33.43
C GLY A 73 9.59 1.73 34.88
N GLY A 74 8.48 1.58 35.60
CA GLY A 74 8.33 2.09 36.98
C GLY A 74 7.89 3.55 37.04
N ASN A 75 7.41 4.12 35.93
CA ASN A 75 6.92 5.49 35.83
C ASN A 75 5.52 5.72 36.45
N LYS A 76 4.88 4.67 36.98
CA LYS A 76 3.54 4.72 37.59
C LYS A 76 3.54 3.97 38.92
N ASP A 77 3.09 4.62 39.98
CA ASP A 77 3.03 4.03 41.33
C ASP A 77 2.18 2.74 41.36
N SER A 78 1.08 2.72 40.61
CA SER A 78 0.19 1.56 40.52
C SER A 78 0.86 0.33 39.88
N VAL A 79 1.90 0.52 39.07
CA VAL A 79 2.71 -0.56 38.48
C VAL A 79 3.70 -1.06 39.52
N VAL A 80 4.39 -0.15 40.22
CA VAL A 80 5.36 -0.50 41.27
C VAL A 80 4.70 -1.29 42.40
N GLN A 81 3.55 -0.83 42.89
CA GLN A 81 2.76 -1.55 43.91
C GLN A 81 2.36 -2.96 43.47
N ARG A 82 2.05 -3.15 42.18
CA ARG A 82 1.67 -4.45 41.62
C ARG A 82 2.86 -5.40 41.50
N VAL A 83 4.03 -4.87 41.16
CA VAL A 83 5.29 -5.62 41.15
C VAL A 83 5.65 -6.13 42.54
N GLU A 84 5.48 -5.27 43.55
CA GLU A 84 5.68 -5.62 44.96
C GLU A 84 4.67 -6.65 45.46
N SER A 85 3.37 -6.46 45.18
CA SER A 85 2.31 -7.34 45.67
C SER A 85 2.43 -8.78 45.18
N TYR A 86 2.99 -8.98 43.99
CA TYR A 86 3.20 -10.32 43.41
C TYR A 86 4.63 -10.83 43.57
N HIS A 87 5.48 -10.14 44.36
CA HIS A 87 6.88 -10.52 44.59
C HIS A 87 7.65 -10.79 43.29
N LEU A 88 7.40 -9.99 42.25
CA LEU A 88 7.94 -10.30 40.91
C LEU A 88 9.46 -10.16 40.85
N ALA A 89 10.06 -9.32 41.70
CA ALA A 89 11.50 -9.17 41.80
C ALA A 89 12.19 -10.50 42.13
N ASP A 90 11.58 -11.32 43.00
CA ASP A 90 12.08 -12.65 43.38
C ASP A 90 12.00 -13.64 42.21
N LYS A 91 11.11 -13.37 41.25
CA LYS A 91 10.93 -14.11 40.00
C LYS A 91 11.74 -13.52 38.83
N GLY A 92 12.74 -12.67 39.13
CA GLY A 92 13.63 -12.09 38.12
C GLY A 92 13.05 -10.94 37.31
N PHE A 93 11.93 -10.35 37.74
CA PHE A 93 11.41 -9.11 37.15
C PHE A 93 12.34 -7.94 37.44
N LYS A 94 12.60 -7.12 36.43
CA LYS A 94 13.34 -5.87 36.57
C LYS A 94 12.86 -4.87 35.54
N PHE A 95 12.55 -3.65 35.98
CA PHE A 95 12.28 -2.56 35.05
C PHE A 95 13.48 -2.33 34.13
N GLN A 96 13.23 -2.27 32.82
CA GLN A 96 14.26 -2.09 31.81
C GLN A 96 13.69 -1.56 30.50
N ALA A 97 14.57 -0.98 29.69
CA ALA A 97 14.27 -0.61 28.32
C ALA A 97 14.47 -1.79 27.35
N PHE A 98 13.84 -1.67 26.18
CA PHE A 98 13.94 -2.62 25.08
C PHE A 98 14.47 -1.95 23.81
N PRO A 99 15.14 -2.72 22.93
CA PRO A 99 15.57 -2.19 21.64
C PRO A 99 14.34 -1.88 20.77
N VAL A 100 14.24 -0.65 20.28
CA VAL A 100 13.09 -0.16 19.52
C VAL A 100 13.54 0.50 18.24
N GLN A 101 12.86 0.16 17.15
CA GLN A 101 12.95 0.87 15.87
C GLN A 101 11.60 1.51 15.55
N PHE A 102 11.59 2.83 15.37
CA PHE A 102 10.38 3.58 14.99
C PHE A 102 10.25 3.65 13.47
N TRP A 103 9.05 3.37 12.97
CA TRP A 103 8.66 3.44 11.57
C TRP A 103 7.49 4.42 11.41
N ASP A 104 7.43 5.09 10.26
CA ASP A 104 6.34 6.00 9.92
C ASP A 104 6.19 6.07 8.40
N VAL A 105 4.95 6.01 7.90
CA VAL A 105 4.65 6.17 6.47
C VAL A 105 4.93 7.60 6.01
N PHE A 106 4.71 8.60 6.86
CA PHE A 106 4.92 10.02 6.55
C PHE A 106 6.31 10.54 6.98
N GLY A 107 7.10 9.70 7.65
CA GLY A 107 8.49 10.03 8.04
C GLY A 107 8.64 11.12 9.12
N GLU A 108 7.58 11.46 9.87
CA GLU A 108 7.60 12.51 10.89
C GLU A 108 7.97 11.97 12.28
N GLN A 109 7.43 10.80 12.62
CA GLN A 109 7.51 10.16 13.93
C GLN A 109 8.34 8.86 13.90
N GLY A 110 9.01 8.58 12.79
CA GLY A 110 9.76 7.36 12.59
C GLY A 110 10.59 7.37 11.32
N THR A 111 11.28 6.27 11.08
CA THR A 111 11.96 6.01 9.81
C THR A 111 10.93 5.84 8.70
N PRO A 112 11.06 6.57 7.56
CA PRO A 112 10.15 6.42 6.44
C PRO A 112 10.07 4.96 5.99
N ILE A 113 8.85 4.45 5.86
CA ILE A 113 8.58 3.14 5.27
C ILE A 113 7.93 3.34 3.91
N ARG A 114 8.47 2.69 2.87
CA ARG A 114 7.95 2.78 1.51
C ARG A 114 7.70 1.40 0.91
N ALA A 115 6.74 1.37 0.01
CA ALA A 115 6.43 0.25 -0.86
C ALA A 115 6.47 0.72 -2.31
N THR A 116 6.80 -0.14 -3.27
CA THR A 116 6.56 0.21 -4.68
C THR A 116 5.11 -0.08 -5.06
N VAL A 117 4.59 0.64 -6.06
CA VAL A 117 3.26 0.38 -6.63
C VAL A 117 3.19 -1.02 -7.24
N ALA A 118 4.28 -1.49 -7.85
CA ALA A 118 4.43 -2.86 -8.31
C ALA A 118 4.28 -3.89 -7.17
N ASP A 119 4.93 -3.67 -6.02
CA ASP A 119 4.86 -4.54 -4.86
C ASP A 119 3.47 -4.57 -4.21
N MET A 120 2.75 -3.44 -4.24
CA MET A 120 1.38 -3.37 -3.76
C MET A 120 0.43 -4.23 -4.61
N GLY A 121 0.64 -4.18 -5.92
CA GLY A 121 -0.14 -4.93 -6.89
C GLY A 121 -1.59 -4.42 -7.07
N PRO A 122 -2.30 -4.95 -8.08
CA PRO A 122 -3.60 -4.42 -8.48
C PRO A 122 -4.70 -4.68 -7.45
N LEU A 123 -4.62 -5.76 -6.66
CA LEU A 123 -5.67 -6.11 -5.68
C LEU A 123 -5.71 -5.11 -4.52
N LEU A 124 -4.56 -4.85 -3.90
CA LEU A 124 -4.47 -3.93 -2.77
C LEU A 124 -4.68 -2.48 -3.22
N LEU A 125 -4.16 -2.09 -4.39
CA LEU A 125 -4.46 -0.77 -4.96
C LEU A 125 -5.94 -0.59 -5.30
N SER A 126 -6.62 -1.63 -5.79
CA SER A 126 -8.06 -1.55 -6.04
C SER A 126 -8.84 -1.26 -4.76
N ARG A 127 -8.44 -1.87 -3.64
CA ARG A 127 -9.02 -1.54 -2.32
C ARG A 127 -8.71 -0.11 -1.90
N LEU A 128 -7.44 0.29 -2.00
CA LEU A 128 -6.98 1.62 -1.62
C LEU A 128 -7.74 2.72 -2.37
N LEU A 129 -7.90 2.54 -3.68
CA LEU A 129 -8.63 3.44 -4.59
C LEU A 129 -10.15 3.27 -4.55
N SER A 130 -10.67 2.28 -3.82
CA SER A 130 -12.10 1.93 -3.74
C SER A 130 -12.73 1.68 -5.11
N LEU A 131 -12.02 0.92 -5.94
CA LEU A 131 -12.47 0.53 -7.27
C LEU A 131 -13.58 -0.51 -7.20
N ASN A 132 -14.52 -0.44 -8.14
CA ASN A 132 -15.47 -1.53 -8.38
C ASN A 132 -14.83 -2.68 -9.17
N ASP A 133 -15.55 -3.78 -9.37
CA ASP A 133 -15.01 -4.98 -10.03
C ASP A 133 -14.50 -4.70 -11.46
N THR A 134 -15.23 -3.90 -12.24
CA THR A 134 -14.83 -3.52 -13.60
C THR A 134 -13.53 -2.71 -13.60
N GLN A 135 -13.42 -1.72 -12.72
CA GLN A 135 -12.24 -0.88 -12.58
C GLN A 135 -11.05 -1.69 -12.06
N SER A 136 -11.28 -2.62 -11.14
CA SER A 136 -10.25 -3.52 -10.60
C SER A 136 -9.72 -4.47 -11.67
N ALA A 137 -10.59 -4.99 -12.54
CA ALA A 137 -10.20 -5.80 -13.69
C ALA A 137 -9.36 -4.98 -14.69
N VAL A 138 -9.76 -3.74 -14.98
CA VAL A 138 -8.97 -2.82 -15.80
C VAL A 138 -7.60 -2.56 -15.17
N LEU A 139 -7.52 -2.27 -13.87
CA LEU A 139 -6.24 -2.07 -13.18
C LEU A 139 -5.35 -3.31 -13.28
N THR A 140 -5.94 -4.51 -13.16
CA THR A 140 -5.21 -5.77 -13.34
C THR A 140 -4.62 -5.91 -14.75
N ILE A 141 -5.37 -5.51 -15.78
CA ILE A 141 -4.87 -5.47 -17.16
C ILE A 141 -3.71 -4.46 -17.30
N ILE A 142 -3.83 -3.28 -16.69
CA ILE A 142 -2.77 -2.25 -16.70
C ILE A 142 -1.46 -2.80 -16.12
N PHE A 143 -1.53 -3.49 -14.97
CA PHE A 143 -0.37 -4.16 -14.37
C PHE A 143 0.22 -5.25 -15.27
N LYS A 144 -0.63 -6.01 -15.97
CA LYS A 144 -0.20 -7.03 -16.92
C LYS A 144 0.53 -6.41 -18.12
N ILE A 145 0.01 -5.32 -18.69
CA ILE A 145 0.65 -4.58 -19.78
C ILE A 145 2.01 -4.03 -19.34
N ALA A 146 2.11 -3.47 -18.12
CA ALA A 146 3.38 -2.98 -17.60
C ALA A 146 4.44 -4.09 -17.56
N LYS A 147 4.07 -5.26 -17.04
CA LYS A 147 4.95 -6.43 -16.99
C LYS A 147 5.37 -6.90 -18.38
N ASP A 148 4.44 -6.97 -19.33
CA ASP A 148 4.72 -7.45 -20.68
C ASP A 148 5.55 -6.46 -21.50
N GLU A 149 5.45 -5.16 -21.21
CA GLU A 149 6.30 -4.11 -21.80
C GLU A 149 7.57 -3.78 -20.98
N SER A 150 7.82 -4.51 -19.88
CA SER A 150 8.95 -4.28 -18.98
C SER A 150 9.04 -2.84 -18.44
N LEU A 151 7.88 -2.28 -18.10
CA LEU A 151 7.73 -0.95 -17.49
C LEU A 151 7.65 -1.10 -15.97
N GLU A 152 8.65 -0.58 -15.26
CA GLU A 152 8.68 -0.58 -13.80
C GLU A 152 7.71 0.48 -13.24
N ILE A 153 6.78 0.05 -12.39
CA ILE A 153 5.84 0.95 -11.69
C ILE A 153 6.30 1.09 -10.25
N ILE A 154 7.08 2.12 -9.97
CA ILE A 154 7.68 2.36 -8.66
C ILE A 154 6.72 3.18 -7.80
N ASP A 155 6.16 4.26 -8.34
CA ASP A 155 5.33 5.21 -7.59
C ASP A 155 4.01 5.57 -8.30
N LEU A 156 3.30 6.58 -7.77
CA LEU A 156 2.01 7.01 -8.33
C LEU A 156 2.15 7.73 -9.69
N LYS A 157 3.24 8.50 -9.94
CA LYS A 157 3.46 9.17 -11.24
C LYS A 157 3.63 8.13 -12.35
N ASP A 158 4.29 7.01 -12.05
CA ASP A 158 4.44 5.89 -12.98
C ASP A 158 3.10 5.30 -13.40
N LEU A 159 2.25 5.00 -12.42
CA LEU A 159 0.94 4.41 -12.68
C LEU A 159 0.03 5.39 -13.43
N GLN A 160 0.03 6.66 -13.06
CA GLN A 160 -0.71 7.70 -13.77
C GLN A 160 -0.28 7.79 -15.23
N LYS A 161 1.04 7.76 -15.49
CA LYS A 161 1.60 7.84 -16.84
C LYS A 161 1.27 6.60 -17.67
N LEU A 162 1.34 5.43 -17.06
CA LEU A 162 0.97 4.18 -17.69
C LEU A 162 -0.52 4.14 -18.05
N LEU A 163 -1.40 4.62 -17.16
CA LEU A 163 -2.84 4.73 -17.43
C LEU A 163 -3.11 5.66 -18.62
N GLN A 164 -2.42 6.80 -18.69
CA GLN A 164 -2.51 7.71 -19.84
C GLN A 164 -2.08 7.00 -21.13
N TYR A 165 -0.90 6.37 -21.11
CA TYR A 165 -0.36 5.67 -22.27
C TYR A 165 -1.29 4.57 -22.78
N VAL A 166 -1.83 3.73 -21.88
CA VAL A 166 -2.76 2.67 -22.26
C VAL A 166 -4.09 3.24 -22.75
N GLY A 167 -4.58 4.34 -22.16
CA GLY A 167 -5.80 5.00 -22.63
C GLY A 167 -5.68 5.51 -24.07
N ASP A 168 -4.59 6.24 -24.35
CA ASP A 168 -4.28 6.79 -25.67
C ASP A 168 -4.04 5.70 -26.73
N ASN A 169 -3.63 4.50 -26.30
CA ASN A 169 -3.32 3.37 -27.16
C ASN A 169 -4.27 2.18 -26.96
N SER A 170 -5.47 2.39 -26.41
CA SER A 170 -6.39 1.31 -26.01
C SER A 170 -6.66 0.29 -27.13
N ASN A 171 -6.82 0.77 -28.37
CA ASN A 171 -7.03 -0.07 -29.56
C ASN A 171 -5.91 -1.10 -29.80
N LYS A 172 -4.65 -0.79 -29.42
CA LYS A 172 -3.50 -1.70 -29.53
C LYS A 172 -3.66 -2.90 -28.59
N TYR A 173 -4.30 -2.69 -27.43
CA TYR A 173 -4.40 -3.69 -26.36
C TYR A 173 -5.71 -4.48 -26.40
N THR A 174 -6.78 -3.93 -26.99
CA THR A 174 -8.12 -4.52 -26.98
C THR A 174 -8.17 -5.99 -27.38
N THR A 175 -7.45 -6.38 -28.44
CA THR A 175 -7.48 -7.77 -28.93
C THR A 175 -6.80 -8.75 -27.99
N ALA A 176 -5.72 -8.34 -27.32
CA ALA A 176 -4.91 -9.21 -26.47
C ALA A 176 -5.43 -9.28 -25.03
N TYR A 177 -5.99 -8.18 -24.51
CA TYR A 177 -6.35 -8.05 -23.09
C TYR A 177 -7.84 -7.80 -22.84
N GLY A 178 -8.63 -7.60 -23.90
CA GLY A 178 -10.03 -7.22 -23.79
C GLY A 178 -10.22 -5.70 -23.73
N ASN A 179 -11.48 -5.27 -23.63
CA ASN A 179 -11.85 -3.86 -23.72
C ASN A 179 -11.38 -3.06 -22.49
N ILE A 180 -10.63 -1.98 -22.73
CA ILE A 180 -10.16 -1.06 -21.69
C ILE A 180 -10.93 0.26 -21.84
N SER A 181 -11.98 0.45 -21.03
CA SER A 181 -12.81 1.66 -21.14
C SER A 181 -12.11 2.91 -20.62
N THR A 182 -12.22 4.02 -21.37
CA THR A 182 -11.72 5.34 -20.96
C THR A 182 -12.36 5.82 -19.66
N ALA A 183 -13.63 5.46 -19.42
CA ALA A 183 -14.33 5.76 -18.17
C ALA A 183 -13.66 5.11 -16.94
N SER A 184 -13.19 3.86 -17.06
CA SER A 184 -12.49 3.17 -15.97
C SER A 184 -11.11 3.77 -15.73
N ILE A 185 -10.36 4.08 -16.79
CA ILE A 185 -9.08 4.80 -16.68
C ILE A 185 -9.26 6.13 -15.94
N GLY A 186 -10.26 6.92 -16.32
CA GLY A 186 -10.54 8.20 -15.68
C GLY A 186 -10.96 8.05 -14.20
N ALA A 187 -11.65 6.97 -13.83
CA ALA A 187 -11.98 6.69 -12.44
C ALA A 187 -10.74 6.34 -11.61
N ILE A 188 -9.85 5.50 -12.15
CA ILE A 188 -8.58 5.14 -11.50
C ILE A 188 -7.70 6.39 -11.33
N GLN A 189 -7.55 7.23 -12.36
CA GLN A 189 -6.77 8.46 -12.27
C GLN A 189 -7.30 9.42 -11.18
N ARG A 190 -8.62 9.61 -11.09
CA ARG A 190 -9.19 10.44 -10.00
C ARG A 190 -8.89 9.88 -8.62
N GLY A 191 -8.96 8.56 -8.46
CA GLY A 191 -8.59 7.91 -7.20
C GLY A 191 -7.13 8.14 -6.83
N LEU A 192 -6.21 8.08 -7.82
CA LEU A 192 -4.78 8.37 -7.59
C LEU A 192 -4.56 9.82 -7.14
N ILE A 193 -5.25 10.78 -7.76
CA ILE A 193 -5.18 12.19 -7.37
C ILE A 193 -5.72 12.39 -5.94
N THR A 194 -6.79 11.69 -5.55
CA THR A 194 -7.28 11.74 -4.16
C THR A 194 -6.24 11.20 -3.18
N LEU A 195 -5.55 10.09 -3.50
CA LEU A 195 -4.50 9.55 -2.64
C LEU A 195 -3.31 10.50 -2.50
N GLU A 196 -2.90 11.16 -3.58
CA GLU A 196 -1.85 12.18 -3.54
C GLU A 196 -2.24 13.37 -2.66
N HIS A 197 -3.49 13.84 -2.78
CA HIS A 197 -4.01 14.90 -1.92
C HIS A 197 -4.01 14.49 -0.43
N ASP A 198 -4.28 13.22 -0.14
CA ASP A 198 -4.26 12.66 1.22
C ASP A 198 -2.82 12.36 1.73
N GLY A 199 -1.79 12.67 0.94
CA GLY A 199 -0.37 12.49 1.27
C GLY A 199 0.12 11.04 1.22
N ALA A 200 -0.65 10.14 0.61
CA ALA A 200 -0.29 8.73 0.48
C ALA A 200 0.79 8.48 -0.59
N ASP A 201 1.12 9.48 -1.40
CA ASP A 201 2.24 9.45 -2.35
C ASP A 201 3.59 9.20 -1.66
N GLN A 202 3.79 9.72 -0.46
CA GLN A 202 5.01 9.53 0.34
C GLN A 202 5.29 8.06 0.69
N PHE A 203 4.24 7.23 0.71
CA PHE A 203 4.35 5.79 0.93
C PHE A 203 4.90 5.05 -0.28
N PHE A 204 4.68 5.58 -1.49
CA PHE A 204 5.06 4.90 -2.72
C PHE A 204 6.40 5.40 -3.24
N GLY A 205 7.39 4.50 -3.29
CA GLY A 205 8.71 4.85 -3.80
C GLY A 205 9.84 3.96 -3.28
N GLU A 206 11.07 4.44 -3.47
CA GLU A 206 12.29 3.76 -3.02
C GLU A 206 13.07 4.63 -2.01
N PRO A 207 13.89 4.02 -1.12
CA PRO A 207 14.13 2.59 -0.98
C PRO A 207 12.91 1.86 -0.42
N ASN A 208 12.56 0.75 -1.07
CA ASN A 208 11.50 -0.15 -0.66
C ASN A 208 11.90 -0.86 0.64
N LEU A 209 10.94 -1.17 1.51
CA LEU A 209 11.21 -1.85 2.77
C LEU A 209 11.91 -3.20 2.55
N ASN A 210 13.08 -3.36 3.15
CA ASN A 210 13.71 -4.66 3.30
C ASN A 210 13.15 -5.37 4.54
N ILE A 211 12.58 -6.56 4.34
CA ILE A 211 12.02 -7.39 5.42
C ILE A 211 13.11 -7.81 6.43
N ASP A 212 14.36 -7.97 5.98
CA ASP A 212 15.46 -8.35 6.87
C ASP A 212 15.71 -7.29 7.96
N ASP A 213 15.36 -6.02 7.69
CA ASP A 213 15.48 -4.94 8.68
C ASP A 213 14.45 -5.05 9.81
N LEU A 214 13.35 -5.77 9.60
CA LEU A 214 12.32 -5.98 10.62
C LEU A 214 12.63 -7.16 11.55
N ILE A 215 13.51 -8.07 11.15
CA ILE A 215 13.84 -9.29 11.91
C ILE A 215 15.16 -9.20 12.68
N GLN A 216 15.64 -7.97 12.91
CA GLN A 216 16.89 -7.73 13.62
C GLN A 216 16.80 -7.96 15.13
N THR A 217 17.96 -8.22 15.73
CA THR A 217 18.16 -8.38 17.18
C THR A 217 19.26 -7.44 17.66
N GLU A 218 19.12 -6.89 18.86
CA GLU A 218 20.18 -6.16 19.57
C GLU A 218 20.63 -6.96 20.79
N GLY A 219 21.84 -7.52 20.72
CA GLY A 219 22.30 -8.51 21.69
C GLY A 219 21.42 -9.77 21.64
N GLU A 220 20.91 -10.19 22.80
CA GLU A 220 20.00 -11.34 22.90
C GLU A 220 18.52 -10.96 22.69
N LYS A 221 18.22 -9.65 22.56
CA LYS A 221 16.84 -9.15 22.46
C LYS A 221 16.42 -8.92 21.00
N GLY A 222 15.20 -9.32 20.64
CA GLY A 222 14.58 -8.98 19.37
C GLY A 222 14.18 -7.50 19.35
N VAL A 223 14.41 -6.81 18.23
CA VAL A 223 14.02 -5.40 18.08
C VAL A 223 12.49 -5.30 18.03
N ILE A 224 11.93 -4.36 18.78
CA ILE A 224 10.50 -4.00 18.75
C ILE A 224 10.32 -2.89 17.72
N ASN A 225 9.79 -3.26 16.56
CA ASN A 225 9.43 -2.34 15.48
C ASN A 225 8.07 -1.72 15.77
N ILE A 226 8.02 -0.41 15.91
CA ILE A 226 6.79 0.33 16.21
C ILE A 226 6.45 1.24 15.03
N LEU A 227 5.33 0.97 14.37
CA LEU A 227 4.77 1.84 13.34
C LEU A 227 3.90 2.92 13.98
N ALA A 228 4.32 4.17 13.87
CA ALA A 228 3.50 5.33 14.21
C ALA A 228 2.27 5.37 13.29
N SER A 229 1.08 5.09 13.85
CA SER A 229 -0.14 4.93 13.04
C SER A 229 -1.25 5.91 13.43
N ASP A 230 -0.97 6.88 14.30
CA ASP A 230 -1.90 7.91 14.75
C ASP A 230 -2.43 8.75 13.57
N LYS A 231 -1.55 9.20 12.67
CA LYS A 231 -1.96 9.89 11.44
C LYS A 231 -2.63 8.96 10.43
N LEU A 232 -2.09 7.74 10.29
CA LEU A 232 -2.66 6.72 9.39
C LEU A 232 -4.10 6.36 9.75
N MET A 233 -4.48 6.51 11.02
CA MET A 233 -5.84 6.24 11.48
C MET A 233 -6.87 7.22 10.91
N ASN A 234 -6.45 8.43 10.51
CA ASN A 234 -7.32 9.36 9.78
C ASN A 234 -7.63 8.85 8.36
N SER A 235 -6.83 7.91 7.85
CA SER A 235 -6.97 7.26 6.55
C SER A 235 -7.00 5.72 6.69
N PRO A 236 -8.09 5.13 7.24
CA PRO A 236 -8.17 3.69 7.52
C PRO A 236 -7.86 2.77 6.33
N ARG A 237 -8.14 3.25 5.10
CA ARG A 237 -7.83 2.52 3.86
C ARG A 237 -6.33 2.41 3.60
N VAL A 238 -5.56 3.45 3.90
CA VAL A 238 -4.09 3.44 3.78
C VAL A 238 -3.52 2.50 4.84
N TYR A 239 -3.98 2.63 6.09
CA TYR A 239 -3.57 1.76 7.20
C TYR A 239 -3.77 0.26 6.88
N THR A 240 -4.97 -0.11 6.48
CA THR A 240 -5.31 -1.52 6.18
C THR A 240 -4.56 -2.05 4.98
N THR A 241 -4.46 -1.25 3.91
CA THR A 241 -3.68 -1.59 2.72
C THR A 241 -2.20 -1.81 3.05
N PHE A 242 -1.59 -0.92 3.84
CA PHE A 242 -0.21 -1.03 4.29
C PHE A 242 0.04 -2.34 5.04
N LEU A 243 -0.78 -2.62 6.06
CA LEU A 243 -0.63 -3.81 6.89
C LEU A 243 -0.79 -5.09 6.07
N MET A 244 -1.74 -5.08 5.13
CA MET A 244 -1.96 -6.22 4.25
C MET A 244 -0.84 -6.43 3.25
N TRP A 245 -0.29 -5.36 2.71
CA TRP A 245 0.91 -5.42 1.90
C TRP A 245 2.08 -6.00 2.68
N LEU A 246 2.33 -5.51 3.90
CA LEU A 246 3.43 -5.97 4.73
C LEU A 246 3.31 -7.47 5.04
N MET A 247 2.12 -7.94 5.43
CA MET A 247 1.86 -9.37 5.65
C MET A 247 2.10 -10.22 4.40
N THR A 248 1.67 -9.72 3.24
CA THR A 248 1.85 -10.41 1.96
C THR A 248 3.33 -10.47 1.59
N LYS A 249 4.05 -9.37 1.73
CA LYS A 249 5.49 -9.28 1.46
C LYS A 249 6.29 -10.23 2.35
N LEU A 250 5.96 -10.30 3.64
CA LEU A 250 6.57 -11.26 4.57
C LEU A 250 6.32 -12.70 4.13
N PHE A 251 5.09 -13.04 3.77
CA PHE A 251 4.77 -14.39 3.30
C PHE A 251 5.56 -14.78 2.04
N GLU A 252 5.75 -13.83 1.13
CA GLU A 252 6.49 -14.03 -0.12
C GLU A 252 8.00 -14.14 0.08
N VAL A 253 8.59 -13.30 0.93
CA VAL A 253 10.05 -13.20 1.12
C VAL A 253 10.58 -14.22 2.12
N MET A 254 9.83 -14.51 3.19
CA MET A 254 10.33 -15.34 4.28
C MET A 254 10.45 -16.82 3.86
N PRO A 255 11.49 -17.53 4.30
CA PRO A 255 11.64 -18.96 4.04
C PRO A 255 10.64 -19.78 4.84
N GLU A 256 10.28 -20.97 4.35
CA GLU A 256 9.54 -21.93 5.15
C GLU A 256 10.47 -22.58 6.19
N VAL A 257 10.06 -22.57 7.45
CA VAL A 257 10.87 -23.05 8.59
C VAL A 257 10.16 -24.10 9.43
N GLY A 258 8.92 -24.47 9.09
CA GLY A 258 8.16 -25.50 9.78
C GLY A 258 7.74 -25.07 11.19
N ASP A 259 8.06 -25.87 12.21
CA ASP A 259 7.69 -25.65 13.62
C ASP A 259 8.95 -25.32 14.47
N PRO A 260 9.45 -24.07 14.41
CA PRO A 260 10.63 -23.64 15.18
C PRO A 260 10.33 -23.56 16.69
N ASP A 261 11.37 -23.64 17.53
CA ASP A 261 11.22 -23.56 19.01
C ASP A 261 10.70 -22.21 19.52
N LYS A 262 10.88 -21.17 18.71
CA LYS A 262 10.32 -19.83 18.89
C LYS A 262 9.99 -19.23 17.53
N PRO A 263 9.01 -18.33 17.43
CA PRO A 263 8.73 -17.60 16.19
C PRO A 263 9.96 -16.84 15.69
N LYS A 264 10.05 -16.67 14.37
CA LYS A 264 11.03 -15.78 13.73
C LYS A 264 10.66 -14.31 13.92
N MET A 265 9.37 -14.02 14.05
CA MET A 265 8.84 -12.68 14.28
C MET A 265 7.39 -12.76 14.77
N VAL A 266 6.93 -11.74 15.48
CA VAL A 266 5.52 -11.60 15.89
C VAL A 266 4.95 -10.25 15.46
N PHE A 267 3.74 -10.26 14.90
CA PHE A 267 2.96 -9.08 14.52
C PHE A 267 1.83 -8.83 15.51
N PHE A 268 1.67 -7.58 15.92
CA PHE A 268 0.52 -7.07 16.66
C PHE A 268 -0.24 -6.06 15.81
N PHE A 269 -1.51 -6.37 15.54
CA PHE A 269 -2.43 -5.47 14.86
C PHE A 269 -3.36 -4.84 15.89
N ASP A 270 -3.03 -3.62 16.34
CA ASP A 270 -3.99 -2.83 17.12
C ASP A 270 -5.13 -2.36 16.22
N GLU A 271 -6.34 -2.33 16.79
CA GLU A 271 -7.57 -2.05 16.06
C GLU A 271 -7.77 -2.96 14.84
N ALA A 272 -7.57 -4.27 15.04
CA ALA A 272 -7.66 -5.30 13.99
C ALA A 272 -8.98 -5.29 13.20
N HIS A 273 -10.08 -4.82 13.80
CA HIS A 273 -11.38 -4.68 13.15
C HIS A 273 -11.32 -3.87 11.83
N LEU A 274 -10.36 -2.95 11.71
CA LEU A 274 -10.17 -2.14 10.51
C LEU A 274 -9.80 -2.99 9.29
N LEU A 275 -9.05 -4.08 9.47
CA LEU A 275 -8.66 -4.99 8.38
C LEU A 275 -9.86 -5.67 7.72
N PHE A 276 -10.95 -5.84 8.46
CA PHE A 276 -12.12 -6.64 8.04
C PHE A 276 -13.33 -5.78 7.66
N THR A 277 -13.43 -4.57 8.21
CA THR A 277 -14.58 -3.67 7.99
C THR A 277 -14.71 -3.29 6.52
N ASP A 278 -15.87 -3.56 5.93
CA ASP A 278 -16.20 -3.33 4.51
C ASP A 278 -15.18 -3.89 3.51
N ALA A 279 -14.41 -4.91 3.89
CA ALA A 279 -13.41 -5.52 3.04
C ALA A 279 -14.09 -6.37 1.94
N PRO A 280 -13.70 -6.21 0.66
CA PRO A 280 -14.22 -7.05 -0.41
C PRO A 280 -13.91 -8.53 -0.17
N LYS A 281 -14.77 -9.42 -0.68
CA LYS A 281 -14.63 -10.87 -0.49
C LYS A 281 -13.24 -11.39 -0.87
N ALA A 282 -12.70 -10.96 -2.01
CA ALA A 282 -11.37 -11.35 -2.47
C ALA A 282 -10.24 -10.95 -1.49
N LEU A 283 -10.39 -9.81 -0.81
CA LEU A 283 -9.43 -9.37 0.20
C LEU A 283 -9.55 -10.20 1.48
N LEU A 284 -10.76 -10.48 1.94
CA LEU A 284 -11.00 -11.36 3.11
C LEU A 284 -10.42 -12.76 2.90
N GLU A 285 -10.62 -13.35 1.71
CA GLU A 285 -10.05 -14.64 1.33
C GLU A 285 -8.51 -14.60 1.34
N LYS A 286 -7.92 -13.52 0.82
CA LYS A 286 -6.46 -13.33 0.85
C LYS A 286 -5.93 -13.18 2.29
N ILE A 287 -6.63 -12.44 3.15
CA ILE A 287 -6.27 -12.30 4.57
C ILE A 287 -6.27 -13.66 5.25
N GLU A 288 -7.35 -14.42 5.09
CA GLU A 288 -7.48 -15.75 5.66
C GLU A 288 -6.35 -16.68 5.18
N GLN A 289 -6.06 -16.66 3.88
CA GLN A 289 -4.98 -17.43 3.29
C GLN A 289 -3.62 -17.06 3.90
N VAL A 290 -3.32 -15.77 4.00
CA VAL A 290 -2.03 -15.31 4.55
C VAL A 290 -1.93 -15.67 6.03
N VAL A 291 -2.95 -15.41 6.85
CA VAL A 291 -2.95 -15.80 8.27
C VAL A 291 -2.72 -17.30 8.41
N ARG A 292 -3.39 -18.13 7.61
CA ARG A 292 -3.23 -19.59 7.67
C ARG A 292 -1.83 -20.06 7.28
N LEU A 293 -1.23 -19.48 6.24
CA LEU A 293 0.01 -19.96 5.65
C LEU A 293 1.26 -19.34 6.29
N ILE A 294 1.19 -18.11 6.81
CA ILE A 294 2.36 -17.42 7.36
C ILE A 294 2.95 -18.12 8.59
N ARG A 295 2.17 -18.98 9.25
CA ARG A 295 2.63 -19.86 10.33
C ARG A 295 3.82 -20.73 9.91
N SER A 296 3.82 -21.28 8.69
CA SER A 296 4.92 -22.13 8.19
C SER A 296 6.22 -21.34 7.96
N LYS A 297 6.11 -20.00 7.85
CA LYS A 297 7.23 -19.06 7.81
C LYS A 297 7.75 -18.69 9.21
N GLY A 298 7.16 -19.28 10.26
CA GLY A 298 7.55 -19.02 11.65
C GLY A 298 7.04 -17.68 12.19
N ILE A 299 6.04 -17.07 11.57
CA ILE A 299 5.52 -15.75 11.98
C ILE A 299 4.25 -15.92 12.81
N GLY A 300 4.21 -15.28 13.98
CA GLY A 300 3.01 -15.14 14.80
C GLY A 300 2.23 -13.87 14.45
N ILE A 301 0.90 -13.95 14.50
CA ILE A 301 0.01 -12.79 14.30
C ILE A 301 -0.93 -12.69 15.47
N TYR A 302 -0.99 -11.54 16.11
CA TYR A 302 -1.86 -11.26 17.24
C TYR A 302 -2.79 -10.11 16.86
N PHE A 303 -4.08 -10.39 16.81
CA PHE A 303 -5.10 -9.38 16.56
C PHE A 303 -5.56 -8.80 17.88
N ILE A 304 -5.59 -7.47 17.97
CA ILE A 304 -6.13 -6.75 19.11
C ILE A 304 -7.40 -6.03 18.65
N SER A 305 -8.52 -6.34 19.28
CA SER A 305 -9.82 -5.71 18.96
C SER A 305 -10.63 -5.45 20.21
N GLN A 306 -11.79 -4.83 20.06
CA GLN A 306 -12.70 -4.63 21.18
C GLN A 306 -13.45 -5.93 21.52
N THR A 307 -13.91 -6.66 20.51
CA THR A 307 -14.61 -7.93 20.68
C THR A 307 -14.15 -8.97 19.66
N PRO A 308 -14.20 -10.28 19.99
CA PRO A 308 -13.97 -11.33 19.01
C PRO A 308 -14.88 -11.24 17.79
N ALA A 309 -16.10 -10.70 17.96
CA ALA A 309 -17.07 -10.55 16.87
C ALA A 309 -16.63 -9.59 15.75
N ASP A 310 -15.57 -8.80 15.96
CA ASP A 310 -14.99 -7.92 14.94
C ASP A 310 -14.13 -8.67 13.91
N ILE A 311 -13.83 -9.95 14.17
CA ILE A 311 -12.94 -10.78 13.36
C ILE A 311 -13.79 -11.88 12.69
N PRO A 312 -13.61 -12.15 11.38
CA PRO A 312 -14.32 -13.24 10.70
C PRO A 312 -14.04 -14.61 11.32
N ASP A 313 -15.06 -15.48 11.40
CA ASP A 313 -14.97 -16.82 11.99
C ASP A 313 -13.84 -17.67 11.39
N SER A 314 -13.60 -17.55 10.08
CA SER A 314 -12.55 -18.29 9.39
C SER A 314 -11.13 -17.90 9.83
N VAL A 315 -10.95 -16.63 10.23
CA VAL A 315 -9.71 -16.11 10.82
C VAL A 315 -9.66 -16.41 12.32
N LEU A 316 -10.76 -16.22 13.06
CA LEU A 316 -10.87 -16.55 14.48
C LEU A 316 -10.48 -18.01 14.77
N GLY A 317 -10.85 -18.94 13.88
CA GLY A 317 -10.49 -20.35 13.97
C GLY A 317 -8.98 -20.63 13.86
N GLN A 318 -8.19 -19.68 13.36
CA GLN A 318 -6.72 -19.78 13.30
C GLN A 318 -6.03 -19.21 14.54
N LEU A 319 -6.75 -18.50 15.43
CA LEU A 319 -6.18 -17.80 16.58
C LEU A 319 -6.15 -18.71 17.80
N GLY A 320 -5.00 -19.33 18.06
CA GLY A 320 -4.85 -20.34 19.11
C GLY A 320 -4.71 -19.76 20.52
N ASN A 321 -3.99 -18.66 20.68
CA ASN A 321 -3.73 -18.04 21.97
C ASN A 321 -4.75 -16.93 22.26
N ARG A 322 -5.37 -16.91 23.45
CA ARG A 322 -6.47 -15.97 23.78
C ARG A 322 -6.25 -15.23 25.08
N VAL A 323 -6.49 -13.92 25.03
CA VAL A 323 -6.58 -13.03 26.20
C VAL A 323 -7.81 -12.14 26.06
N GLN A 324 -8.80 -12.33 26.93
CA GLN A 324 -10.03 -11.54 26.95
C GLN A 324 -10.06 -10.69 28.22
N HIS A 325 -9.90 -9.38 28.06
CA HIS A 325 -10.16 -8.39 29.10
C HIS A 325 -11.66 -8.14 29.27
N ALA A 326 -12.02 -7.35 30.28
CA ALA A 326 -13.41 -6.98 30.55
C ALA A 326 -14.14 -6.47 29.30
N LEU A 327 -15.37 -6.94 29.10
CA LEU A 327 -16.34 -6.37 28.15
C LEU A 327 -17.44 -5.70 28.94
N ARG A 328 -17.84 -4.51 28.52
CA ARG A 328 -18.93 -3.78 29.18
C ARG A 328 -20.20 -3.98 28.38
N ALA A 329 -21.13 -4.77 28.93
CA ALA A 329 -22.38 -5.09 28.26
C ALA A 329 -23.49 -4.09 28.61
N TYR A 330 -23.71 -3.08 27.76
CA TYR A 330 -24.79 -2.09 27.94
C TYR A 330 -25.94 -2.29 26.97
N THR A 331 -25.68 -2.93 25.83
CA THR A 331 -26.66 -3.16 24.76
C THR A 331 -26.85 -4.66 24.49
N PRO A 332 -27.95 -5.06 23.83
CA PRO A 332 -28.11 -6.44 23.36
C PRO A 332 -26.98 -6.93 22.45
N LYS A 333 -26.39 -6.02 21.66
CA LYS A 333 -25.21 -6.31 20.83
C LYS A 333 -24.01 -6.69 21.71
N ASP A 334 -23.79 -5.96 22.79
CA ASP A 334 -22.68 -6.22 23.71
C ASP A 334 -22.88 -7.53 24.48
N GLN A 335 -24.11 -7.84 24.90
CA GLN A 335 -24.43 -9.14 25.51
C GLN A 335 -24.11 -10.30 24.55
N LYS A 336 -24.48 -10.15 23.26
CA LYS A 336 -24.11 -11.13 22.24
C LYS A 336 -22.58 -11.23 22.09
N ALA A 337 -21.86 -10.12 22.15
CA ALA A 337 -20.40 -10.10 22.10
C ALA A 337 -19.77 -10.84 23.30
N VAL A 338 -20.28 -10.64 24.52
CA VAL A 338 -19.85 -11.37 25.73
C VAL A 338 -20.05 -12.88 25.55
N LYS A 339 -21.24 -13.28 25.09
CA LYS A 339 -21.56 -14.69 24.84
C LYS A 339 -20.64 -15.32 23.80
N VAL A 340 -20.42 -14.64 22.67
CA VAL A 340 -19.49 -15.10 21.62
C VAL A 340 -18.08 -15.25 22.19
N ALA A 341 -17.60 -14.26 22.95
CA ALA A 341 -16.29 -14.32 23.58
C ALA A 341 -16.15 -15.53 24.52
N ALA A 342 -17.13 -15.76 25.39
CA ALA A 342 -17.15 -16.89 26.31
C ALA A 342 -17.09 -18.25 25.59
N GLN A 343 -17.86 -18.40 24.50
CA GLN A 343 -17.93 -19.64 23.70
C GLN A 343 -16.63 -19.97 22.98
N THR A 344 -15.71 -19.01 22.85
CA THR A 344 -14.43 -19.24 22.19
C THR A 344 -13.36 -19.87 23.08
N PHE A 345 -13.63 -19.98 24.39
CA PHE A 345 -12.71 -20.56 25.36
C PHE A 345 -13.00 -22.04 25.61
N ARG A 346 -11.95 -22.77 25.99
CA ARG A 346 -12.12 -24.08 26.62
C ARG A 346 -12.65 -23.87 28.03
N ALA A 347 -13.84 -24.40 28.31
CA ALA A 347 -14.53 -24.23 29.58
C ALA A 347 -13.69 -24.66 30.80
N ASN A 348 -13.81 -23.88 31.87
CA ASN A 348 -13.27 -24.19 33.19
C ASN A 348 -14.43 -24.56 34.13
N PRO A 349 -14.44 -25.75 34.75
CA PRO A 349 -15.49 -26.14 35.71
C PRO A 349 -15.58 -25.26 36.96
N GLU A 350 -14.53 -24.51 37.30
CA GLU A 350 -14.48 -23.69 38.52
C GLU A 350 -15.29 -22.40 38.44
N PHE A 351 -15.59 -21.90 37.24
CA PHE A 351 -16.37 -20.68 37.06
C PHE A 351 -17.08 -20.61 35.70
N ASP A 352 -18.18 -19.85 35.64
CA ASP A 352 -18.84 -19.54 34.37
C ASP A 352 -18.08 -18.45 33.61
N THR A 353 -17.60 -18.79 32.41
CA THR A 353 -16.81 -17.89 31.56
C THR A 353 -17.60 -16.66 31.13
N GLU A 354 -18.91 -16.79 30.86
CA GLU A 354 -19.74 -15.66 30.41
C GLU A 354 -19.93 -14.64 31.52
N SER A 355 -20.26 -15.11 32.73
CA SER A 355 -20.37 -14.28 33.94
C SER A 355 -19.03 -13.61 34.28
N ALA A 356 -17.94 -14.38 34.26
CA ALA A 356 -16.61 -13.88 34.61
C ALA A 356 -16.15 -12.72 33.72
N ILE A 357 -16.42 -12.74 32.41
CA ILE A 357 -16.07 -11.64 31.49
C ILE A 357 -16.64 -10.29 31.93
N SER A 358 -17.86 -10.30 32.49
CA SER A 358 -18.55 -9.09 32.93
C SER A 358 -18.04 -8.57 34.28
N GLU A 359 -17.42 -9.45 35.08
CA GLU A 359 -16.91 -9.18 36.42
C GLU A 359 -15.42 -8.78 36.44
N LEU A 360 -14.72 -8.90 35.31
CA LEU A 360 -13.29 -8.61 35.22
C LEU A 360 -12.98 -7.16 35.63
N GLY A 361 -12.02 -7.02 36.53
CA GLY A 361 -11.41 -5.75 36.90
C GLY A 361 -10.43 -5.23 35.82
N THR A 362 -9.89 -4.03 36.05
CA THR A 362 -8.84 -3.49 35.17
C THR A 362 -7.52 -4.23 35.40
N GLY A 363 -6.93 -4.78 34.33
CA GLY A 363 -5.71 -5.61 34.41
C GLY A 363 -5.98 -7.09 34.71
N GLU A 364 -7.24 -7.46 34.94
CA GLU A 364 -7.68 -8.86 34.93
C GLU A 364 -8.10 -9.27 33.52
N ALA A 365 -7.82 -10.52 33.17
CA ALA A 365 -8.23 -11.10 31.92
C ALA A 365 -8.58 -12.59 32.09
N LEU A 366 -9.41 -13.09 31.20
CA LEU A 366 -9.52 -14.51 30.93
C LEU A 366 -8.44 -14.91 29.92
N VAL A 367 -7.58 -15.86 30.30
CA VAL A 367 -6.41 -16.27 29.53
C VAL A 367 -6.51 -17.75 29.17
N SER A 368 -6.25 -18.08 27.91
CA SER A 368 -6.14 -19.47 27.45
C SER A 368 -5.03 -19.53 26.40
N PHE A 369 -3.85 -19.95 26.82
CA PHE A 369 -2.72 -20.22 25.94
C PHE A 369 -2.69 -21.69 25.54
N LEU A 370 -2.03 -21.98 24.42
CA LEU A 370 -1.87 -23.35 23.95
C LEU A 370 -0.86 -24.14 24.82
N ASP A 371 -1.13 -25.43 25.00
CA ASP A 371 -0.19 -26.39 25.57
C ASP A 371 0.90 -26.82 24.56
N GLU A 372 1.87 -27.61 25.00
CA GLU A 372 2.94 -28.17 24.16
C GLU A 372 2.44 -29.05 22.99
N LYS A 373 1.18 -29.48 23.02
CA LYS A 373 0.52 -30.25 21.95
C LYS A 373 -0.32 -29.35 21.03
N GLY A 374 -0.32 -28.03 21.24
CA GLY A 374 -1.07 -27.06 20.47
C GLY A 374 -2.58 -27.06 20.79
N ARG A 375 -2.99 -27.59 21.95
CA ARG A 375 -4.38 -27.58 22.41
C ARG A 375 -4.61 -26.40 23.35
N PRO A 376 -5.75 -25.71 23.28
CA PRO A 376 -6.07 -24.67 24.26
C PRO A 376 -6.13 -25.23 25.67
N ASN A 377 -5.40 -24.60 26.60
CA ASN A 377 -5.60 -24.85 28.03
C ASN A 377 -6.99 -24.37 28.47
N GLN A 378 -7.44 -24.87 29.62
CA GLN A 378 -8.66 -24.35 30.23
C GLN A 378 -8.49 -22.85 30.48
N VAL A 379 -9.59 -22.11 30.39
CA VAL A 379 -9.56 -20.67 30.63
C VAL A 379 -9.30 -20.37 32.10
N GLU A 380 -8.34 -19.48 32.33
CA GLU A 380 -7.93 -19.02 33.65
C GLU A 380 -8.34 -17.56 33.83
N ARG A 381 -8.84 -17.19 35.02
CA ARG A 381 -9.01 -15.78 35.40
C ARG A 381 -7.71 -15.31 36.05
N ALA A 382 -6.97 -14.46 35.35
CA ALA A 382 -5.61 -14.08 35.74
C ALA A 382 -5.38 -12.57 35.69
N TYR A 383 -4.43 -12.09 36.47
CA TYR A 383 -3.89 -10.73 36.37
C TYR A 383 -2.73 -10.72 35.39
N ILE A 384 -2.80 -9.86 34.38
CA ILE A 384 -1.71 -9.67 33.42
C ILE A 384 -0.53 -9.03 34.15
N LEU A 385 0.68 -9.54 33.91
CA LEU A 385 1.89 -8.99 34.51
C LEU A 385 2.09 -7.53 34.09
N PRO A 386 2.55 -6.67 35.01
CA PRO A 386 2.99 -5.34 34.66
C PRO A 386 4.15 -5.41 33.65
N PRO A 387 4.25 -4.46 32.70
CA PRO A 387 5.37 -4.37 31.80
C PRO A 387 6.62 -3.88 32.54
N GLU A 388 7.78 -4.26 32.02
CA GLU A 388 9.08 -3.83 32.52
C GLU A 388 9.55 -2.51 31.88
N GLY A 389 9.06 -2.20 30.67
CA GLY A 389 9.25 -0.91 30.03
C GLY A 389 8.26 0.15 30.55
N GLN A 390 8.46 1.40 30.16
CA GLN A 390 7.55 2.49 30.51
C GLN A 390 6.17 2.28 29.88
N ILE A 391 5.11 2.53 30.66
CA ILE A 391 3.73 2.55 30.15
C ILE A 391 3.41 3.94 29.63
N GLY A 392 2.90 3.99 28.40
CA GLY A 392 2.47 5.22 27.74
C GLY A 392 3.54 5.77 26.80
N PRO A 393 3.30 6.96 26.21
CA PRO A 393 4.16 7.50 25.17
C PRO A 393 5.56 7.82 25.69
N LEU A 394 6.56 7.65 24.82
CA LEU A 394 7.92 8.13 25.04
C LEU A 394 7.97 9.66 24.91
N ASP A 395 8.91 10.30 25.62
CA ASP A 395 9.22 11.71 25.41
C ASP A 395 9.59 11.99 23.94
N ALA A 396 9.04 13.06 23.38
CA ALA A 396 9.17 13.38 21.97
C ALA A 396 10.62 13.70 21.57
N ASP A 397 11.41 14.34 22.44
CA ASP A 397 12.80 14.67 22.15
C ASP A 397 13.70 13.43 22.26
N ILE A 398 13.41 12.53 23.20
CA ILE A 398 14.08 11.21 23.26
C ILE A 398 13.79 10.44 21.96
N ARG A 399 12.52 10.38 21.53
CA ARG A 399 12.12 9.71 20.29
C ARG A 399 12.87 10.26 19.07
N LYS A 400 12.93 11.57 18.91
CA LYS A 400 13.67 12.23 17.81
C LYS A 400 15.15 11.84 17.81
N LYS A 401 15.79 11.82 18.98
CA LYS A 401 17.20 11.41 19.10
C LYS A 401 17.40 9.96 18.69
N MET A 402 16.50 9.06 19.09
CA MET A 402 16.56 7.65 18.68
C MET A 402 16.41 7.48 17.16
N ILE A 403 15.45 8.20 16.55
CA ILE A 403 15.25 8.18 15.10
C ILE A 403 16.51 8.67 14.37
N ALA A 404 17.04 9.83 14.75
CA ALA A 404 18.24 10.39 14.12
C ALA A 404 19.49 9.52 14.34
N GLY A 405 19.55 8.77 15.44
CA GLY A 405 20.62 7.83 15.75
C GLY A 405 20.52 6.50 14.99
N SER A 406 19.35 6.15 14.44
CA SER A 406 19.12 4.88 13.76
C SER A 406 19.90 4.77 12.45
N LEU A 407 20.52 3.62 12.21
CA LEU A 407 21.15 3.29 10.93
C LEU A 407 20.12 3.17 9.81
N LEU A 408 18.95 2.62 10.12
CA LEU A 408 17.85 2.47 9.15
C LEU A 408 17.32 3.83 8.73
N TYR A 409 17.23 4.80 9.65
CA TYR A 409 16.86 6.17 9.30
C TYR A 409 17.80 6.75 8.21
N ARG A 410 19.11 6.53 8.33
CA ARG A 410 20.08 7.01 7.32
C ARG A 410 19.87 6.37 5.94
N HIS A 411 19.42 5.12 5.91
CA HIS A 411 19.15 4.41 4.66
C HIS A 411 17.83 4.86 4.02
N TYR A 412 16.74 4.90 4.79
CA TYR A 412 15.39 5.17 4.28
C TYR A 412 15.01 6.65 4.22
N ALA A 413 15.76 7.57 4.84
CA ALA A 413 15.41 8.99 4.84
C ALA A 413 15.41 9.60 3.44
N GLN A 414 16.32 9.18 2.55
CA GLN A 414 16.43 9.72 1.21
C GLN A 414 15.59 8.93 0.22
N VAL A 415 14.69 9.63 -0.47
CA VAL A 415 13.95 9.06 -1.61
C VAL A 415 14.93 8.79 -2.76
N GLN A 416 14.82 7.61 -3.36
CA GLN A 416 15.54 7.24 -4.57
C GLN A 416 14.59 7.32 -5.76
N ASP A 417 14.96 8.11 -6.76
CA ASP A 417 14.20 8.28 -8.01
C ASP A 417 15.08 7.77 -9.17
N ARG A 418 14.86 6.52 -9.56
CA ARG A 418 15.53 5.88 -10.71
C ARG A 418 14.60 5.87 -11.92
N GLN A 419 15.16 5.68 -13.10
CA GLN A 419 14.38 5.62 -14.33
C GLN A 419 13.31 4.52 -14.25
N SER A 420 12.04 4.91 -14.46
CA SER A 420 10.86 4.05 -14.33
C SER A 420 9.92 4.20 -15.53
N ALA A 421 8.70 3.68 -15.44
CA ALA A 421 7.69 3.80 -16.48
C ALA A 421 7.43 5.26 -16.85
N TYR A 422 7.49 6.19 -15.89
CA TYR A 422 7.27 7.61 -16.14
C TYR A 422 8.23 8.17 -17.19
N GLU A 423 9.55 8.02 -17.01
CA GLU A 423 10.55 8.58 -17.92
C GLU A 423 10.45 7.92 -19.30
N ILE A 424 10.36 6.59 -19.35
CA ILE A 424 10.29 5.81 -20.60
C ILE A 424 9.06 6.20 -21.43
N LEU A 425 7.89 6.29 -20.79
CA LEU A 425 6.65 6.62 -21.49
C LEU A 425 6.59 8.10 -21.88
N THR A 426 7.19 8.99 -21.09
CA THR A 426 7.29 10.41 -21.44
C THR A 426 8.12 10.60 -22.70
N GLU A 427 9.26 9.93 -22.81
CA GLU A 427 10.10 9.95 -24.00
C GLU A 427 9.36 9.41 -25.23
N ARG A 428 8.66 8.26 -25.10
CA ARG A 428 7.86 7.68 -26.18
C ARG A 428 6.74 8.61 -26.66
N LEU A 429 6.05 9.29 -25.75
CA LEU A 429 4.97 10.21 -26.08
C LEU A 429 5.51 11.47 -26.80
N GLN A 430 6.64 12.00 -26.36
CA GLN A 430 7.31 13.12 -27.04
C GLN A 430 7.76 12.74 -28.45
N GLY A 431 8.35 11.54 -28.63
CA GLY A 431 8.71 11.03 -29.96
C GLY A 431 7.50 10.91 -30.88
N THR A 432 6.38 10.35 -30.37
CA THR A 432 5.14 10.18 -31.15
C THR A 432 4.51 11.53 -31.53
N LEU A 433 4.56 12.53 -30.65
CA LEU A 433 4.06 13.88 -30.94
C LEU A 433 4.91 14.54 -32.04
N SER A 434 6.23 14.44 -31.95
CA SER A 434 7.15 14.96 -32.96
C SER A 434 6.92 14.31 -34.33
N GLU A 435 6.74 12.99 -34.39
CA GLU A 435 6.41 12.27 -35.63
C GLU A 435 5.04 12.67 -36.20
N LYS A 436 4.03 12.87 -35.35
CA LYS A 436 2.70 13.33 -35.80
C LYS A 436 2.72 14.77 -36.30
N GLU A 437 3.47 15.65 -35.66
CA GLU A 437 3.67 17.04 -36.10
C GLU A 437 4.41 17.08 -37.44
N GLN A 438 5.47 16.28 -37.60
CA GLN A 438 6.16 16.13 -38.87
C GLN A 438 5.23 15.59 -39.97
N ALA A 439 4.48 14.51 -39.70
CA ALA A 439 3.55 13.95 -40.68
C ALA A 439 2.38 14.91 -41.02
N ALA A 440 1.94 15.74 -40.06
CA ALA A 440 0.93 16.77 -40.29
C ALA A 440 1.50 17.91 -41.14
N GLN A 441 2.75 18.33 -40.87
CA GLN A 441 3.48 19.33 -41.64
C GLN A 441 3.72 18.85 -43.08
N GLU A 442 4.21 17.62 -43.25
CA GLU A 442 4.39 17.00 -44.57
C GLU A 442 3.08 16.89 -45.36
N LYS A 443 1.96 16.55 -44.68
CA LYS A 443 0.64 16.55 -45.32
C LYS A 443 0.17 17.96 -45.70
N ALA A 444 0.45 18.97 -44.87
CA ALA A 444 0.13 20.35 -45.15
C ALA A 444 0.96 20.88 -46.34
N ASP A 445 2.26 20.59 -46.36
CA ASP A 445 3.19 20.96 -47.42
C ASP A 445 2.85 20.24 -48.74
N ALA A 446 2.51 18.96 -48.71
CA ALA A 446 2.06 18.21 -49.88
C ALA A 446 0.72 18.74 -50.43
N LYS A 447 -0.17 19.23 -49.56
CA LYS A 447 -1.43 19.85 -49.97
C LYS A 447 -1.19 21.23 -50.58
N ALA A 448 -0.30 22.04 -49.98
CA ALA A 448 0.12 23.33 -50.50
C ALA A 448 0.83 23.22 -51.86
N GLN A 449 1.70 22.23 -52.04
CA GLN A 449 2.36 21.94 -53.33
C GLN A 449 1.34 21.53 -54.41
N LYS A 450 0.38 20.67 -54.08
CA LYS A 450 -0.69 20.29 -55.03
C LYS A 450 -1.58 21.47 -55.42
N GLU A 451 -1.82 22.40 -54.49
CA GLU A 451 -2.59 23.61 -54.73
C GLU A 451 -1.81 24.61 -55.59
N GLN A 452 -0.52 24.82 -55.31
CA GLN A 452 0.37 25.60 -56.17
C GLN A 452 0.52 25.01 -57.58
N GLU A 453 0.65 23.69 -57.72
CA GLU A 453 0.68 23.04 -59.05
C GLU A 453 -0.62 23.24 -59.81
N LYS A 454 -1.78 23.23 -59.13
CA LYS A 454 -3.08 23.53 -59.76
C LYS A 454 -3.12 24.97 -60.24
N ILE A 455 -2.73 25.93 -59.40
CA ILE A 455 -2.68 27.35 -59.74
C ILE A 455 -1.74 27.59 -60.93
N GLN A 456 -0.55 26.97 -60.95
CA GLN A 456 0.39 27.09 -62.05
C GLN A 456 -0.14 26.45 -63.34
N LYS A 457 -0.78 25.28 -63.28
CA LYS A 457 -1.42 24.65 -64.45
C LYS A 457 -2.57 25.49 -65.01
N GLU A 458 -3.30 26.18 -64.15
CA GLU A 458 -4.39 27.07 -64.52
C GLU A 458 -3.86 28.38 -65.14
N GLN A 459 -2.85 29.00 -64.55
CA GLN A 459 -2.13 30.14 -65.13
C GLN A 459 -1.49 29.79 -66.47
N ALA A 460 -0.81 28.66 -66.59
CA ALA A 460 -0.23 28.20 -67.85
C ALA A 460 -1.30 27.93 -68.92
N LYS A 461 -2.52 27.50 -68.53
CA LYS A 461 -3.66 27.38 -69.45
C LYS A 461 -4.15 28.74 -69.91
N ILE A 462 -4.27 29.71 -69.01
CA ILE A 462 -4.69 31.08 -69.31
C ILE A 462 -3.68 31.74 -70.25
N GLU A 463 -2.39 31.70 -69.93
CA GLU A 463 -1.32 32.23 -70.79
C GLU A 463 -1.31 31.58 -72.17
N ARG A 464 -1.54 30.27 -72.24
CA ARG A 464 -1.61 29.55 -73.53
C ARG A 464 -2.85 29.95 -74.33
N GLN A 465 -3.98 30.22 -73.68
CA GLN A 465 -5.18 30.75 -74.33
C GLN A 465 -4.97 32.19 -74.82
N GLU A 466 -4.34 33.04 -74.02
CA GLU A 466 -3.98 34.40 -74.40
C GLU A 466 -2.98 34.42 -75.56
N ALA A 467 -1.97 33.54 -75.55
CA ALA A 467 -1.02 33.41 -76.64
C ALA A 467 -1.70 32.97 -77.95
N VAL A 468 -2.67 32.05 -77.86
CA VAL A 468 -3.47 31.62 -79.03
C VAL A 468 -4.38 32.74 -79.52
N GLN A 469 -5.01 33.52 -78.62
CA GLN A 469 -5.82 34.69 -78.99
C GLN A 469 -4.96 35.81 -79.61
N LYS A 470 -3.79 36.14 -79.03
CA LYS A 470 -2.83 37.09 -79.62
C LYS A 470 -2.39 36.64 -81.00
N LYS A 471 -2.07 35.35 -81.19
CA LYS A 471 -1.67 34.81 -82.50
C LYS A 471 -2.80 34.90 -83.53
N LYS A 472 -4.05 34.65 -83.12
CA LYS A 472 -5.24 34.87 -83.98
C LYS A 472 -5.49 36.35 -84.28
N PHE A 473 -5.32 37.24 -83.30
CA PHE A 473 -5.49 38.69 -83.45
C PHE A 473 -4.45 39.29 -84.40
N TRP A 474 -3.16 38.95 -84.23
CA TRP A 474 -2.09 39.38 -85.14
C TRP A 474 -2.22 38.75 -86.53
N GLY A 475 -2.66 37.50 -86.62
CA GLY A 475 -3.00 36.87 -87.90
C GLY A 475 -4.15 37.58 -88.62
N ALA A 476 -5.19 37.98 -87.90
CA ALA A 476 -6.29 38.77 -88.45
C ALA A 476 -5.83 40.16 -88.90
N ILE A 477 -5.04 40.89 -88.10
CA ILE A 477 -4.48 42.19 -88.50
C ILE A 477 -3.61 42.08 -89.74
N ALA A 478 -2.77 41.06 -89.85
CA ALA A 478 -1.96 40.82 -91.04
C ALA A 478 -2.85 40.63 -92.29
N THR A 479 -3.96 39.91 -92.15
CA THR A 479 -4.86 39.60 -93.26
C THR A 479 -5.78 40.77 -93.65
N THR A 480 -6.22 41.56 -92.68
CA THR A 480 -7.22 42.62 -92.87
C THR A 480 -6.61 44.01 -93.08
N VAL A 481 -5.40 44.26 -92.59
CA VAL A 481 -4.73 45.58 -92.67
C VAL A 481 -3.51 45.52 -93.58
N VAL A 482 -2.59 44.58 -93.34
CA VAL A 482 -1.30 44.56 -94.05
C VAL A 482 -1.44 44.07 -95.49
N VAL A 483 -2.21 43.00 -95.74
CA VAL A 483 -2.42 42.45 -97.09
C VAL A 483 -3.16 43.42 -98.03
N PRO A 484 -4.20 44.14 -97.60
CA PRO A 484 -4.85 45.15 -98.44
C PRO A 484 -3.98 46.39 -98.70
N LEU A 485 -3.20 46.85 -97.70
CA LEU A 485 -2.24 47.96 -97.87
C LEU A 485 -1.11 47.58 -98.84
N ALA A 486 -0.56 46.36 -98.73
CA ALA A 486 0.44 45.87 -99.68
C ALA A 486 -0.12 45.77 -101.10
N LYS A 487 -1.36 45.30 -101.27
CA LYS A 487 -2.05 45.28 -102.58
C LYS A 487 -2.32 46.70 -103.11
N GLN A 488 -2.62 47.67 -102.27
CA GLN A 488 -2.80 49.07 -102.68
C GLN A 488 -1.47 49.73 -103.09
N VAL A 489 -0.38 49.48 -102.37
CA VAL A 489 0.96 50.00 -102.72
C VAL A 489 1.48 49.37 -104.02
N ILE A 490 1.29 48.06 -104.22
CA ILE A 490 1.68 47.37 -105.46
C ILE A 490 0.83 47.85 -106.64
N ASN A 491 -0.48 48.02 -106.47
CA ASN A 491 -1.34 48.56 -107.53
C ASN A 491 -1.06 50.04 -107.83
N ALA A 492 -0.62 50.84 -106.86
CA ALA A 492 -0.20 52.23 -107.07
C ALA A 492 1.13 52.30 -107.85
N PHE A 493 2.07 51.39 -107.58
CA PHE A 493 3.34 51.30 -108.32
C PHE A 493 3.15 50.84 -109.77
N PHE A 494 2.25 49.88 -110.04
CA PHE A 494 2.04 49.36 -111.40
C PHE A 494 1.17 50.24 -112.30
N LYS A 495 0.41 51.21 -111.76
CA LYS A 495 -0.43 52.12 -112.57
C LYS A 495 0.33 53.33 -113.15
N SER A 496 1.59 53.53 -112.78
CA SER A 496 2.43 54.65 -113.27
C SER A 496 3.28 54.33 -114.52
N SER A 497 3.23 53.10 -115.06
CA SER A 497 4.15 52.65 -116.13
C SER A 497 3.50 52.47 -117.52
N LYS A 498 2.33 53.04 -117.80
CA LYS A 498 1.72 53.03 -119.14
C LYS A 498 1.36 54.43 -119.62
N LYS A 499 2.40 55.23 -119.89
CA LYS A 499 2.35 56.41 -120.75
C LYS A 499 3.75 56.72 -121.29
N ARG A 500 4.18 55.93 -122.28
CA ARG A 500 4.81 56.36 -123.53
C ARG A 500 5.15 55.14 -124.36
#